data_AF-A0A367JZA6-F1
#
_entry.id   AF-A0A367JZA6-F1
#
_cell.length_a   1.000
_cell.length_b   1.000
_cell.length_c   1.000
_cell.angle_alpha   90.00
_cell.angle_beta   90.00
_cell.angle_gamma   90.00
#
_symmetry.space_group_name_H-M   'P 1'
#
loop_
_entity.id
_entity.type
_entity.pdbx_description
1 polymer ?
#
loop_
_entity_poly.entity_id
_entity_poly.type
_entity_poly.pdbx_seq_one_letter_code
_entity_poly.pdbx_strand_id
1 'polypeptide(L)'
;MKLPRIRLLDRNKIGEVELQSTYYDVLLSEILADQDRNVALRWANKSDVATDICPDAIISTLAQHDFAQSIGFGEVKVGNESTTKHSVCLDVVQLGAACKQAIGQANLAGCIAFLIDSFCPSFFMVRKEQHQFYIMTEIASLVMAPSLTDLHTFVTLKSLNMFAKVSQSFWYHCHSVELPVVSDAAASVVPISQVCSKIDKPTSKSRGKASRY
;
A
#
# COMPACT_ATOMS: atom_id res chain seq x y z
N MET A 1 0.07 14.72 -16.86
CA MET A 1 1.31 14.61 -16.04
C MET A 1 2.02 15.97 -15.98
N LYS A 2 2.05 16.62 -14.80
CA LYS A 2 2.78 17.87 -14.55
C LYS A 2 4.04 17.60 -13.73
N LEU A 3 4.97 16.81 -14.26
CA LEU A 3 6.26 16.64 -13.59
C LEU A 3 7.05 17.96 -13.59
N PRO A 4 7.78 18.27 -12.51
CA PRO A 4 8.72 19.38 -12.50
C PRO A 4 9.74 19.26 -13.64
N ARG A 5 9.98 20.38 -14.34
CA ARG A 5 10.97 20.44 -15.43
C ARG A 5 12.41 20.35 -14.92
N ILE A 6 12.65 20.81 -13.69
CA ILE A 6 13.96 20.90 -13.07
C ILE A 6 14.03 19.88 -11.94
N ARG A 7 15.19 19.26 -11.77
CA ARG A 7 15.45 18.33 -10.66
C ARG A 7 15.22 19.01 -9.31
N LEU A 8 14.52 18.31 -8.41
CA LEU A 8 14.54 18.62 -6.99
C LEU A 8 15.95 18.37 -6.46
N LEU A 9 16.64 19.45 -6.10
CA LEU A 9 18.01 19.40 -5.55
C LEU A 9 18.01 18.91 -4.09
N ASP A 10 16.95 19.22 -3.35
CA ASP A 10 16.77 18.84 -1.95
C ASP A 10 15.49 18.01 -1.81
N ARG A 11 15.67 16.68 -1.68
CA ARG A 11 14.57 15.73 -1.51
C ARG A 11 13.91 15.82 -0.14
N ASN A 12 14.52 16.48 0.84
CA ASN A 12 13.93 16.64 2.17
C ASN A 12 12.85 17.74 2.20
N LYS A 13 12.72 18.53 1.13
CA LYS A 13 11.76 19.64 1.05
C LYS A 13 10.44 19.30 0.38
N ILE A 14 10.33 18.15 -0.29
CA ILE A 14 9.07 17.73 -0.88
C ILE A 14 8.10 17.32 0.23
N GLY A 15 6.88 17.86 0.19
CA GLY A 15 5.83 17.46 1.12
C GLY A 15 5.18 16.14 0.70
N GLU A 16 4.54 15.44 1.64
CA GLU A 16 3.77 14.21 1.36
C GLU A 16 2.65 14.46 0.34
N VAL A 17 1.88 15.53 0.53
CA VAL A 17 0.81 15.94 -0.39
C VAL A 17 1.36 16.27 -1.78
N GLU A 18 2.52 16.93 -1.86
CA GLU A 18 3.15 17.26 -3.14
C GLU A 18 3.63 15.98 -3.85
N LEU A 19 4.20 15.04 -3.12
CA LEU A 19 4.62 13.73 -3.62
C LEU A 19 3.41 12.94 -4.16
N GLN A 20 2.33 12.88 -3.40
CA GLN A 20 1.07 12.25 -3.78
C GLN A 20 0.50 12.87 -5.06
N SER A 21 0.12 14.15 -5.04
CA SER A 21 -0.65 14.77 -6.11
C SER A 21 0.15 14.98 -7.40
N THR A 22 1.46 15.21 -7.30
CA THR A 22 2.30 15.55 -8.46
C THR A 22 2.81 14.32 -9.18
N TYR A 23 3.17 13.27 -8.44
CA TYR A 23 3.88 12.10 -8.99
C TYR A 23 3.00 10.86 -9.04
N TYR A 24 2.25 10.58 -7.97
CA TYR A 24 1.64 9.26 -7.79
C TYR A 24 0.15 9.23 -8.10
N ASP A 25 -0.61 10.28 -7.81
CA ASP A 25 -2.05 10.32 -8.08
C ASP A 25 -2.34 10.05 -9.57
N VAL A 26 -1.66 10.78 -10.44
CA VAL A 26 -1.79 10.64 -11.89
C VAL A 26 -1.39 9.24 -12.35
N LEU A 27 -0.26 8.72 -11.88
CA LEU A 27 0.23 7.41 -12.31
C LEU A 27 -0.67 6.27 -11.80
N LEU A 28 -0.98 6.28 -10.52
CA LEU A 28 -1.73 5.22 -9.85
C LEU A 28 -3.19 5.20 -10.31
N SER A 29 -3.80 6.35 -10.57
CA SER A 29 -5.16 6.41 -11.11
C SER A 29 -5.23 5.76 -12.49
N GLU A 30 -4.21 5.90 -13.34
CA GLU A 30 -4.18 5.27 -14.67
C GLU A 30 -4.00 3.75 -14.61
N ILE A 31 -3.39 3.21 -13.56
CA ILE A 31 -3.12 1.76 -13.47
C ILE A 31 -4.09 0.99 -12.57
N LEU A 32 -4.68 1.66 -11.57
CA LEU A 32 -5.48 1.05 -10.49
C LEU A 32 -6.88 1.65 -10.34
N ALA A 33 -7.28 2.62 -11.17
CA ALA A 33 -8.63 3.16 -11.20
C ALA A 33 -9.19 3.15 -12.63
N ASP A 34 -10.50 2.97 -12.73
CA ASP A 34 -11.22 3.00 -14.00
C ASP A 34 -12.70 3.23 -13.67
N GLN A 35 -13.23 4.41 -14.03
CA GLN A 35 -14.62 4.77 -13.77
C GLN A 35 -15.59 3.90 -14.58
N ASP A 36 -15.21 3.44 -15.77
CA ASP A 36 -16.04 2.55 -16.58
C ASP A 36 -16.17 1.16 -15.94
N ARG A 37 -15.18 0.79 -15.10
CA ARG A 37 -15.21 -0.43 -14.27
C ARG A 37 -15.70 -0.17 -12.85
N ASN A 38 -16.20 1.02 -12.56
CA ASN A 38 -16.64 1.43 -11.23
C ASN A 38 -15.54 1.23 -10.16
N VAL A 39 -14.30 1.61 -10.46
CA VAL A 39 -13.19 1.56 -9.49
C VAL A 39 -12.55 2.93 -9.38
N ALA A 40 -12.40 3.42 -8.16
CA ALA A 40 -11.79 4.71 -7.87
C ALA A 40 -10.63 4.56 -6.87
N LEU A 41 -9.58 5.34 -7.10
CA LEU A 41 -8.51 5.59 -6.16
C LEU A 41 -8.77 6.93 -5.47
N ARG A 42 -8.61 6.98 -4.15
CA ARG A 42 -8.67 8.21 -3.37
C ARG A 42 -7.55 8.28 -2.34
N TRP A 43 -7.04 9.48 -2.13
CA TRP A 43 -6.18 9.79 -0.98
C TRP A 43 -7.08 10.08 0.22
N ALA A 44 -6.95 9.31 1.29
CA ALA A 44 -7.77 9.43 2.47
C ALA A 44 -7.29 10.60 3.34
N ASN A 45 -8.24 11.37 3.88
CA ASN A 45 -7.92 12.34 4.90
C ASN A 45 -7.89 11.65 6.27
N LYS A 46 -6.94 12.01 7.13
CA LYS A 46 -6.74 11.38 8.46
C LYS A 46 -7.95 11.53 9.40
N SER A 47 -8.92 12.37 9.03
CA SER A 47 -10.18 12.60 9.76
C SER A 47 -11.30 11.61 9.42
N ASP A 48 -11.20 10.88 8.31
CA ASP A 48 -12.37 10.26 7.68
C ASP A 48 -12.58 8.78 8.04
N VAL A 49 -11.68 8.18 8.81
CA VAL A 49 -11.71 6.73 9.10
C VAL A 49 -11.64 6.46 10.60
N ALA A 50 -12.76 6.03 11.18
CA ALA A 50 -12.87 5.60 12.58
C ALA A 50 -12.34 4.17 12.79
N THR A 51 -11.19 3.83 12.19
CA THR A 51 -10.54 2.53 12.34
C THR A 51 -9.10 2.68 12.87
N ASP A 52 -8.62 1.64 13.54
CA ASP A 52 -7.25 1.57 14.10
C ASP A 52 -6.15 1.64 13.01
N ILE A 53 -6.54 1.47 11.73
CA ILE A 53 -5.69 1.69 10.55
C ILE A 53 -6.32 2.80 9.70
N CYS A 54 -5.53 3.80 9.31
CA CYS A 54 -5.96 4.85 8.40
C CYS A 54 -4.93 4.96 7.27
N PRO A 55 -5.07 4.17 6.19
CA PRO A 55 -4.14 4.22 5.07
C PRO A 55 -4.25 5.56 4.33
N ASP A 56 -3.14 6.09 3.84
CA ASP A 56 -3.09 7.34 3.08
C ASP A 56 -3.85 7.28 1.76
N ALA A 57 -3.99 6.08 1.17
CA ALA A 57 -4.79 5.85 -0.03
C ALA A 57 -5.67 4.61 0.08
N ILE A 58 -6.84 4.69 -0.56
CA ILE A 58 -7.82 3.62 -0.63
C ILE A 58 -8.29 3.47 -2.07
N ILE A 59 -8.32 2.24 -2.56
CA ILE A 59 -8.91 1.88 -3.85
C ILE A 59 -10.22 1.15 -3.54
N SER A 60 -11.32 1.63 -4.08
CA SER A 60 -12.65 1.11 -3.80
C SER A 60 -13.46 0.90 -5.07
N THR A 61 -14.37 -0.06 -5.03
CA THR A 61 -15.46 -0.14 -6.00
C THR A 61 -16.48 0.98 -5.75
N LEU A 62 -17.16 1.41 -6.81
CA LEU A 62 -18.21 2.40 -6.78
C LEU A 62 -19.58 1.71 -6.94
N ALA A 63 -20.54 2.10 -6.12
CA ALA A 63 -21.94 1.72 -6.26
C ALA A 63 -22.80 2.99 -6.18
N GLN A 64 -23.51 3.32 -7.27
CA GLN A 64 -24.42 4.49 -7.32
C GLN A 64 -23.76 5.81 -6.88
N HIS A 65 -22.51 6.03 -7.26
CA HIS A 65 -21.66 7.18 -6.87
C HIS A 65 -21.17 7.21 -5.42
N ASP A 66 -21.37 6.14 -4.65
CA ASP A 66 -20.77 5.97 -3.32
C ASP A 66 -19.67 4.90 -3.34
N PHE A 67 -18.77 4.97 -2.36
CA PHE A 67 -17.70 3.98 -2.19
C PHE A 67 -18.24 2.73 -1.51
N ALA A 68 -18.15 1.59 -2.20
CA ALA A 68 -18.67 0.32 -1.70
C ALA A 68 -17.60 -0.49 -0.97
N GLN A 69 -16.80 -1.28 -1.69
CA GLN A 69 -15.83 -2.19 -1.09
C GLN A 69 -14.41 -1.71 -1.35
N SER A 70 -13.58 -1.68 -0.31
CA SER A 70 -12.14 -1.44 -0.46
C SER A 70 -11.46 -2.67 -1.05
N ILE A 71 -10.76 -2.51 -2.16
CA ILE A 71 -10.04 -3.56 -2.90
C ILE A 71 -8.53 -3.30 -2.98
N GLY A 72 -8.07 -2.17 -2.42
CA GLY A 72 -6.66 -1.89 -2.25
C GLY A 72 -6.37 -0.72 -1.32
N PHE A 73 -5.12 -0.62 -0.88
CA PHE A 73 -4.67 0.37 0.09
C PHE A 73 -3.27 0.91 -0.24
N GLY A 74 -2.96 2.11 0.23
CA GLY A 74 -1.67 2.76 0.00
C GLY A 74 -1.17 3.55 1.18
N GLU A 75 0.15 3.62 1.33
CA GLU A 75 0.87 4.41 2.33
C GLU A 75 1.96 5.25 1.64
N VAL A 76 2.19 6.48 2.12
CA VAL A 76 3.18 7.39 1.54
C VAL A 76 4.09 7.94 2.62
N LYS A 77 5.39 7.77 2.41
CA LYS A 77 6.44 8.44 3.17
C LYS A 77 7.31 9.27 2.23
N VAL A 78 7.70 10.43 2.72
CA VAL A 78 8.56 11.37 2.00
C VAL A 78 9.98 10.82 1.80
N GLY A 79 10.42 9.90 2.67
CA GLY A 79 11.76 9.30 2.64
C GLY A 79 12.86 10.28 3.05
N ASN A 80 12.53 11.23 3.92
CA ASN A 80 13.47 12.17 4.51
C ASN A 80 14.04 11.61 5.83
N GLU A 81 14.85 12.41 6.55
CA GLU A 81 15.49 11.99 7.81
C GLU A 81 14.52 11.52 8.91
N SER A 82 13.24 11.90 8.84
CA SER A 82 12.20 11.44 9.77
C SER A 82 11.63 10.06 9.41
N THR A 83 11.85 9.58 8.18
CA THR A 83 11.40 8.26 7.72
C THR A 83 12.38 7.19 8.15
N THR A 84 12.00 6.41 9.16
CA THR A 84 12.83 5.31 9.67
C THR A 84 12.45 3.98 9.02
N LYS A 85 13.40 3.04 8.94
CA LYS A 85 13.08 1.67 8.52
C LYS A 85 12.00 1.02 9.38
N HIS A 86 11.97 1.39 10.66
CA HIS A 86 10.96 0.92 11.61
C HIS A 86 9.56 1.40 11.21
N SER A 87 9.39 2.71 10.95
CA SER A 87 8.10 3.26 10.52
C SER A 87 7.64 2.63 9.20
N VAL A 88 8.54 2.53 8.20
CA VAL A 88 8.23 1.89 6.91
C VAL A 88 7.78 0.44 7.09
N CYS A 89 8.45 -0.32 7.96
CA CYS A 89 8.06 -1.70 8.26
C CYS A 89 6.69 -1.78 8.93
N LEU A 90 6.38 -0.84 9.83
CA LEU A 90 5.09 -0.75 10.49
C LEU A 90 3.96 -0.48 9.47
N ASP A 91 4.18 0.43 8.52
CA ASP A 91 3.22 0.75 7.47
C ASP A 91 2.94 -0.49 6.59
N VAL A 92 3.97 -1.28 6.25
CA VAL A 92 3.78 -2.54 5.48
C VAL A 92 2.93 -3.54 6.27
N VAL A 93 3.13 -3.67 7.58
CA VAL A 93 2.31 -4.54 8.44
C VAL A 93 0.86 -4.04 8.49
N GLN A 94 0.66 -2.72 8.61
CA GLN A 94 -0.66 -2.09 8.59
C GLN A 94 -1.38 -2.31 7.26
N LEU A 95 -0.70 -2.14 6.13
CA LEU A 95 -1.21 -2.45 4.79
C LEU A 95 -1.64 -3.92 4.68
N GLY A 96 -0.78 -4.86 5.10
CA GLY A 96 -1.09 -6.28 5.05
C GLY A 96 -2.34 -6.63 5.87
N ALA A 97 -2.50 -5.99 7.03
CA ALA A 97 -3.64 -6.21 7.90
C ALA A 97 -4.94 -5.56 7.36
N ALA A 98 -4.86 -4.37 6.77
CA ALA A 98 -5.96 -3.73 6.06
C ALA A 98 -6.44 -4.59 4.87
N CYS A 99 -5.49 -5.07 4.05
CA CYS A 99 -5.78 -5.97 2.94
C CYS A 99 -6.46 -7.27 3.41
N LYS A 100 -5.95 -7.90 4.48
CA LYS A 100 -6.56 -9.10 5.06
C LYS A 100 -8.01 -8.84 5.47
N GLN A 101 -8.27 -7.71 6.14
CA GLN A 101 -9.61 -7.35 6.57
C GLN A 101 -10.54 -7.14 5.38
N ALA A 102 -10.10 -6.42 4.35
CA ALA A 102 -10.87 -6.21 3.12
C ALA A 102 -11.19 -7.53 2.40
N ILE A 103 -10.22 -8.43 2.29
CA ILE A 103 -10.43 -9.76 1.68
C ILE A 103 -11.51 -10.52 2.45
N GLY A 104 -11.47 -10.52 3.77
CA GLY A 104 -12.47 -11.22 4.60
C GLY A 104 -13.86 -10.59 4.53
N GLN A 105 -13.95 -9.26 4.51
CA GLN A 105 -15.23 -8.53 4.52
C GLN A 105 -15.95 -8.55 3.16
N ALA A 106 -15.20 -8.40 2.06
CA ALA A 106 -15.74 -8.31 0.71
C ALA A 106 -15.58 -9.61 -0.10
N ASN A 107 -15.10 -10.69 0.54
CA ASN A 107 -14.83 -11.99 -0.07
C ASN A 107 -14.00 -11.89 -1.36
N LEU A 108 -12.88 -11.15 -1.30
CA LEU A 108 -12.03 -10.86 -2.46
C LEU A 108 -11.08 -12.02 -2.76
N ALA A 109 -10.76 -12.27 -4.03
CA ALA A 109 -9.71 -13.22 -4.41
C ALA A 109 -8.29 -12.72 -4.02
N GLY A 110 -8.13 -11.40 -3.90
CA GLY A 110 -6.91 -10.73 -3.50
C GLY A 110 -7.15 -9.24 -3.28
N CYS A 111 -6.17 -8.59 -2.67
CA CYS A 111 -6.19 -7.15 -2.39
C CYS A 111 -4.81 -6.59 -2.67
N ILE A 112 -4.75 -5.44 -3.35
CA ILE A 112 -3.48 -4.80 -3.69
C ILE A 112 -3.08 -3.80 -2.60
N ALA A 113 -1.79 -3.74 -2.29
CA ALA A 113 -1.22 -2.69 -1.46
C ALA A 113 -0.08 -2.01 -2.18
N PHE A 114 0.15 -0.74 -1.89
CA PHE A 114 1.37 -0.05 -2.31
C PHE A 114 1.96 0.79 -1.18
N LEU A 115 3.27 0.86 -1.14
CA LEU A 115 4.03 1.72 -0.25
C LEU A 115 4.92 2.60 -1.12
N ILE A 116 4.78 3.91 -0.97
CA ILE A 116 5.66 4.89 -1.59
C ILE A 116 6.64 5.36 -0.53
N ASP A 117 7.91 5.03 -0.72
CA ASP A 117 9.01 5.64 0.03
C ASP A 117 9.79 6.58 -0.89
N SER A 118 9.55 7.88 -0.75
CA SER A 118 10.07 8.91 -1.66
C SER A 118 9.68 8.61 -3.12
N PHE A 119 10.66 8.43 -4.00
CA PHE A 119 10.46 8.11 -5.42
C PHE A 119 10.46 6.60 -5.70
N CYS A 120 10.34 5.74 -4.68
CA CYS A 120 10.45 4.29 -4.82
C CYS A 120 9.14 3.61 -4.39
N PRO A 121 8.17 3.43 -5.31
CA PRO A 121 6.97 2.69 -4.96
C PRO A 121 7.25 1.17 -5.02
N SER A 122 6.76 0.47 -4.00
CA SER A 122 6.66 -0.99 -3.96
C SER A 122 5.20 -1.38 -3.94
N PHE A 123 4.85 -2.39 -4.73
CA PHE A 123 3.50 -2.93 -4.88
C PHE A 123 3.46 -4.36 -4.36
N PHE A 124 2.41 -4.67 -3.62
CA PHE A 124 2.21 -5.95 -2.97
C PHE A 124 0.84 -6.52 -3.34
N MET A 125 0.78 -7.84 -3.52
CA MET A 125 -0.46 -8.57 -3.67
C MET A 125 -0.69 -9.39 -2.40
N VAL A 126 -1.84 -9.19 -1.77
CA VAL A 126 -2.26 -9.96 -0.59
C VAL A 126 -3.34 -10.95 -1.01
N ARG A 127 -3.16 -12.23 -0.69
CA ARG A 127 -4.12 -13.30 -1.05
C ARG A 127 -4.30 -14.28 0.10
N LYS A 128 -5.50 -14.86 0.17
CA LYS A 128 -5.82 -15.96 1.07
C LYS A 128 -5.41 -17.28 0.42
N GLU A 129 -4.61 -18.08 1.13
CA GLU A 129 -4.25 -19.44 0.75
C GLU A 129 -5.21 -20.47 1.35
N GLN A 130 -5.18 -21.69 0.82
CA GLN A 130 -6.11 -22.78 1.17
C GLN A 130 -6.19 -23.11 2.69
N HIS A 131 -5.15 -22.77 3.46
CA HIS A 131 -5.03 -23.08 4.89
C HIS A 131 -5.33 -21.88 5.82
N GLN A 132 -6.14 -20.90 5.38
CA GLN A 132 -6.51 -19.70 6.16
C GLN A 132 -5.34 -18.75 6.47
N PHE A 133 -4.17 -18.97 5.89
CA PHE A 133 -3.06 -18.01 5.93
C PHE A 133 -3.21 -16.99 4.81
N TYR A 134 -2.71 -15.78 5.06
CA TYR A 134 -2.64 -14.72 4.07
C TYR A 134 -1.18 -14.51 3.70
N ILE A 135 -0.89 -14.48 2.40
CA ILE A 135 0.43 -14.18 1.87
C ILE A 135 0.39 -12.79 1.27
N MET A 136 1.34 -11.94 1.68
CA MET A 136 1.63 -10.66 1.06
C MET A 136 2.93 -10.81 0.25
N THR A 137 2.85 -10.69 -1.06
CA THR A 137 4.00 -10.83 -1.96
C THR A 137 4.28 -9.51 -2.66
N GLU A 138 5.52 -9.03 -2.60
CA GLU A 138 5.95 -7.89 -3.42
C GLU A 138 5.97 -8.30 -4.90
N ILE A 139 5.13 -7.67 -5.72
CA ILE A 139 4.97 -7.99 -7.14
C ILE A 139 5.79 -7.09 -8.05
N ALA A 140 6.10 -5.86 -7.60
CA ALA A 140 6.92 -4.90 -8.30
C ALA A 140 7.53 -3.88 -7.33
N SER A 141 8.76 -3.45 -7.63
CA SER A 141 9.42 -2.31 -7.01
C SER A 141 10.18 -1.55 -8.09
N LEU A 142 10.06 -0.23 -8.09
CA LEU A 142 10.59 0.62 -9.15
C LEU A 142 11.07 1.95 -8.60
N VAL A 143 11.79 2.70 -9.44
CA VAL A 143 12.33 4.02 -9.10
C VAL A 143 11.75 5.03 -10.08
N MET A 144 11.00 5.99 -9.56
CA MET A 144 10.40 7.08 -10.31
C MET A 144 11.44 8.15 -10.65
N ALA A 145 11.25 8.77 -11.83
CA ALA A 145 12.01 9.95 -12.19
C ALA A 145 11.49 11.16 -11.38
N PRO A 146 12.35 11.89 -10.66
CA PRO A 146 11.93 13.05 -9.87
C PRO A 146 11.62 14.27 -10.74
N SER A 147 11.98 14.25 -12.03
CA SER A 147 11.81 15.38 -12.96
C SER A 147 11.65 14.91 -14.40
N LEU A 148 11.19 15.81 -15.28
CA LEU A 148 11.12 15.55 -16.73
C LEU A 148 12.49 15.32 -17.36
N THR A 149 13.55 15.97 -16.85
CA THR A 149 14.92 15.72 -17.33
C THR A 149 15.33 14.26 -17.13
N ASP A 150 14.81 13.63 -16.08
CA ASP A 150 15.11 12.25 -15.71
C ASP A 150 14.07 11.25 -16.24
N LEU A 151 13.04 11.72 -16.95
CA LEU A 151 11.95 10.85 -17.36
C LEU A 151 12.44 9.64 -18.19
N HIS A 152 13.48 9.84 -19.00
CA HIS A 152 14.10 8.78 -19.79
C HIS A 152 14.69 7.64 -18.95
N THR A 153 15.08 7.89 -17.69
CA THR A 153 15.57 6.82 -16.79
C THR A 153 14.43 5.98 -16.23
N PHE A 154 13.22 6.53 -16.22
CA PHE A 154 12.01 5.88 -15.74
C PHE A 154 11.27 5.12 -16.86
N VAL A 155 11.15 5.71 -18.05
CA VAL A 155 10.42 5.13 -19.20
C VAL A 155 11.27 4.06 -19.88
N THR A 156 11.54 2.98 -19.16
CA THR A 156 12.23 1.79 -19.66
C THR A 156 11.23 0.66 -19.85
N LEU A 157 11.53 -0.28 -20.74
CA LEU A 157 10.72 -1.49 -20.91
C LEU A 157 10.55 -2.26 -19.59
N LYS A 158 11.57 -2.24 -18.72
CA LYS A 158 11.51 -2.85 -17.39
C LYS A 158 10.43 -2.21 -16.52
N SER A 159 10.42 -0.88 -16.42
CA SER A 159 9.41 -0.16 -15.62
C SER A 159 8.01 -0.35 -16.20
N LEU A 160 7.85 -0.28 -17.52
CA LEU A 160 6.57 -0.50 -18.18
C LEU A 160 6.04 -1.91 -17.96
N ASN A 161 6.88 -2.94 -18.05
CA ASN A 161 6.50 -4.32 -17.75
C ASN A 161 6.12 -4.50 -16.28
N MET A 162 6.78 -3.80 -15.35
CA MET A 162 6.39 -3.82 -13.94
C MET A 162 5.00 -3.21 -13.72
N PHE A 163 4.69 -2.07 -14.34
CA PHE A 163 3.35 -1.49 -14.26
C PHE A 163 2.29 -2.35 -14.92
N ALA A 164 2.59 -2.93 -16.09
CA ALA A 164 1.69 -3.87 -16.75
C ALA A 164 1.39 -5.07 -15.85
N LYS A 165 2.42 -5.63 -15.18
CA LYS A 165 2.25 -6.71 -14.20
C LYS A 165 1.39 -6.28 -13.02
N VAL A 166 1.61 -5.09 -12.46
CA VAL A 166 0.81 -4.54 -11.35
C VAL A 166 -0.65 -4.40 -11.76
N SER A 167 -0.90 -3.73 -12.89
CA SER A 167 -2.24 -3.50 -13.42
C SER A 167 -2.95 -4.83 -13.74
N GLN A 168 -2.29 -5.76 -14.43
CA GLN A 168 -2.85 -7.08 -14.71
C GLN A 168 -3.17 -7.85 -13.42
N SER A 169 -2.26 -7.84 -12.45
CA SER A 169 -2.46 -8.53 -11.16
C SER A 169 -3.64 -7.94 -10.40
N PHE A 170 -3.77 -6.61 -10.39
CA PHE A 170 -4.89 -5.91 -9.77
C PHE A 170 -6.22 -6.28 -10.44
N TRP A 171 -6.36 -6.01 -11.74
CA TRP A 171 -7.62 -6.23 -12.46
C TRP A 171 -8.05 -7.70 -12.51
N TYR A 172 -7.09 -8.63 -12.43
CA TYR A 172 -7.38 -10.06 -12.46
C TYR A 172 -7.66 -10.65 -11.07
N HIS A 173 -7.16 -10.07 -9.97
CA HIS A 173 -7.29 -10.67 -8.63
C HIS A 173 -8.09 -9.85 -7.63
N CYS A 174 -8.27 -8.55 -7.82
CA CYS A 174 -8.90 -7.66 -6.84
C CYS A 174 -10.41 -7.47 -7.12
N HIS A 175 -11.15 -8.58 -7.13
CA HIS A 175 -12.59 -8.60 -7.30
C HIS A 175 -13.24 -9.56 -6.29
N SER A 176 -14.52 -9.34 -5.99
CA SER A 176 -15.31 -10.27 -5.18
C SER A 176 -15.50 -11.58 -5.92
N VAL A 177 -15.28 -12.68 -5.21
CA VAL A 177 -15.58 -14.01 -5.72
C VAL A 177 -17.01 -14.35 -5.30
N GLU A 178 -17.87 -14.69 -6.27
CA GLU A 178 -19.14 -15.33 -5.95
C GLU A 178 -18.84 -16.74 -5.40
N LEU A 179 -18.98 -16.92 -4.08
CA LEU A 179 -18.99 -18.24 -3.46
C LEU A 179 -20.44 -18.62 -3.12
N PRO A 180 -20.82 -19.90 -3.24
CA PRO A 180 -22.08 -20.37 -2.66
C PRO A 180 -22.05 -20.13 -1.16
N VAL A 181 -23.14 -19.55 -0.64
CA VAL A 181 -23.28 -19.10 0.75
C VAL A 181 -22.94 -20.22 1.72
N VAL A 182 -21.76 -20.15 2.34
CA VAL A 182 -21.44 -20.88 3.56
C VAL A 182 -21.04 -19.84 4.58
N SER A 183 -21.93 -19.63 5.55
CA SER A 183 -21.74 -18.74 6.68
C SER A 183 -20.62 -19.29 7.56
N ASP A 184 -19.42 -18.72 7.46
CA ASP A 184 -18.33 -19.02 8.39
C ASP A 184 -18.29 -18.01 9.53
N ALA A 185 -18.17 -18.53 10.75
CA ALA A 185 -18.30 -17.80 12.00
C ALA A 185 -17.28 -16.66 12.13
N ALA A 186 -17.71 -15.55 12.74
CA ALA A 186 -16.91 -14.35 12.97
C ALA A 186 -15.53 -14.66 13.57
N ALA A 187 -14.49 -14.53 12.75
CA ALA A 187 -13.12 -14.63 13.21
C ALA A 187 -12.83 -13.48 14.19
N SER A 188 -12.28 -13.81 15.36
CA SER A 188 -11.80 -12.85 16.34
C SER A 188 -10.79 -11.89 15.68
N VAL A 189 -11.20 -10.62 15.51
CA VAL A 189 -10.36 -9.55 14.97
C VAL A 189 -9.43 -9.10 16.09
N VAL A 190 -8.15 -9.49 16.01
CA VAL A 190 -7.11 -8.93 16.90
C VAL A 190 -6.80 -7.51 16.42
N PRO A 191 -6.94 -6.48 17.27
CA PRO A 191 -6.60 -5.10 16.89
C PRO A 191 -5.14 -4.97 16.50
N ILE A 192 -4.85 -4.21 15.45
CA ILE A 192 -3.48 -4.05 14.93
C ILE A 192 -2.62 -3.28 15.91
N SER A 193 -3.19 -2.36 16.69
CA SER A 193 -2.55 -1.77 17.87
C SER A 193 -1.92 -2.82 18.82
N GLN A 194 -2.53 -4.00 18.97
CA GLN A 194 -1.96 -5.10 19.77
C GLN A 194 -0.79 -5.83 19.09
N VAL A 195 -0.71 -5.77 17.76
CA VAL A 195 0.41 -6.30 16.98
C VAL A 195 1.55 -5.29 16.96
N CYS A 196 1.26 -4.02 16.66
CA CYS A 196 2.21 -2.90 16.67
C CYS A 196 2.88 -2.76 18.04
N SER A 197 2.13 -2.82 19.14
CA SER A 197 2.69 -2.75 20.50
C SER A 197 3.64 -3.89 20.88
N LYS A 198 3.63 -5.02 20.15
CA LYS A 198 4.62 -6.10 20.30
C LYS A 198 5.89 -5.84 19.51
N ILE A 199 5.80 -5.08 18.41
CA ILE A 199 6.92 -4.65 17.58
C ILE A 199 7.66 -3.48 18.28
N ASP A 200 6.90 -2.58 18.92
CA ASP A 200 7.42 -1.39 19.61
C ASP A 200 8.15 -1.69 20.94
N LYS A 201 8.13 -2.94 21.44
CA LYS A 201 8.83 -3.28 22.67
C LYS A 201 10.34 -3.31 22.44
N PRO A 202 11.13 -2.38 23.04
CA PRO A 202 12.58 -2.46 22.95
C PRO A 202 13.04 -3.75 23.63
N THR A 203 13.77 -4.59 22.89
CA THR A 203 14.49 -5.73 23.46
C THR A 203 15.70 -5.23 24.24
N SER A 204 15.48 -4.60 25.39
CA SER A 204 16.53 -4.40 26.39
C SER A 204 16.81 -5.72 27.11
N LYS A 205 17.36 -6.72 26.40
CA LYS A 205 18.09 -7.78 27.09
C LYS A 205 19.48 -7.25 27.38
N SER A 206 19.66 -6.81 28.62
CA SER A 206 20.96 -6.54 29.22
C SER A 206 21.92 -7.68 28.88
N ARG A 207 22.96 -7.36 28.12
CA ARG A 207 24.08 -8.26 27.83
C ARG A 207 24.73 -8.57 29.18
N GLY A 208 24.45 -9.76 29.72
CA GLY A 208 25.02 -10.22 30.97
C GLY A 208 26.55 -10.12 30.91
N LYS A 209 27.13 -9.49 31.92
CA LYS A 209 28.58 -9.49 32.13
C LYS A 209 29.03 -10.95 32.21
N ALA A 210 29.83 -11.39 31.25
CA ALA A 210 30.57 -12.63 31.37
C ALA A 210 31.57 -12.47 32.52
N SER A 211 31.35 -13.20 33.61
CA SER A 211 32.30 -13.34 34.71
C SER A 211 33.50 -14.13 34.20
N ARG A 212 34.70 -13.56 34.33
CA ARG A 212 35.96 -14.27 34.11
C ARG A 212 36.18 -15.22 35.29
N TYR A 213 36.35 -16.50 34.99
CA TYR A 213 37.22 -17.42 35.72
C TYR A 213 37.97 -18.25 34.68
#